data_AF-A0A170RSE9-F1
#
_entry.id   AF-A0A170RSE9-F1
#
_cell.length_a   1.000
_cell.length_b   1.000
_cell.length_c   1.000
_cell.angle_alpha   90.00
_cell.angle_beta   90.00
_cell.angle_gamma   90.00
#
_symmetry.space_group_name_H-M   'P 1'
#
loop_
_entity.id
_entity.type
_entity.pdbx_description
1 polymer ?
#
loop_
_entity_poly.entity_id
_entity_poly.type
_entity_poly.pdbx_seq_one_letter_code
_entity_poly.pdbx_strand_id
1 'polypeptide(L)'
;MARLTVEECMGRTNNKFKLVILASQRAHDLNSGASPVVKHKNSKNTIIALTEIANEQLDVHLLFNLAVQRCRKYMEKFINSDDSYVVHKSKDNIDIFQKNAASNFDEVGANSLNVENSKFLDGDNFFLTQKE
;
A
#
# COMPACT_ATOMS: atom_id res chain seq x y z
N MET A 1 23.33 20.88 4.19
CA MET A 1 22.54 19.62 4.15
C MET A 1 21.27 19.87 4.93
N ALA A 2 20.09 19.77 4.30
CA ALA A 2 18.84 20.01 5.03
C ALA A 2 18.65 18.91 6.07
N ARG A 3 18.42 19.29 7.33
CA ARG A 3 18.09 18.37 8.42
C ARG A 3 16.56 18.31 8.47
N LEU A 4 15.99 17.16 8.13
CA LEU A 4 14.57 16.86 8.24
C LEU A 4 14.43 15.69 9.19
N THR A 5 13.54 15.83 10.17
CA THR A 5 13.29 14.82 11.21
C THR A 5 11.97 14.10 10.96
N VAL A 6 11.83 12.88 11.51
CA VAL A 6 10.60 12.09 11.31
C VAL A 6 9.44 12.73 12.07
N GLU A 7 9.74 13.37 13.20
CA GLU A 7 8.81 14.09 14.06
C GLU A 7 8.11 15.22 13.31
N GLU A 8 8.84 15.99 12.50
CA GLU A 8 8.28 17.04 11.64
C GLU A 8 7.31 16.49 10.59
N CYS A 9 7.56 15.28 10.09
CA CYS A 9 6.74 14.64 9.06
C CYS A 9 5.49 13.93 9.63
N MET A 10 5.49 13.63 10.93
CA MET A 10 4.40 12.92 11.59
C MET A 10 3.20 13.82 11.93
N GLY A 11 3.31 15.14 11.83
CA GLY A 11 2.20 16.06 12.14
C GLY A 11 0.90 15.77 11.37
N ARG A 12 1.01 15.23 10.14
CA ARG A 12 -0.12 14.85 9.29
C ARG A 12 -0.57 13.40 9.39
N THR A 13 0.28 12.51 9.90
CA THR A 13 -0.01 11.07 9.99
C THR A 13 0.55 10.48 11.28
N ASN A 14 -0.33 9.98 12.13
CA ASN A 14 0.04 9.28 13.36
C ASN A 14 0.70 7.91 13.09
N ASN A 15 0.61 7.41 11.85
CA ASN A 15 1.16 6.12 11.45
C ASN A 15 2.42 6.30 10.57
N LYS A 16 3.56 5.82 11.08
CA LYS A 16 4.86 5.88 10.41
C LYS A 16 4.90 5.08 9.10
N PHE A 17 4.18 3.95 9.02
CA PHE A 17 4.10 3.17 7.78
C PHE A 17 3.29 3.90 6.72
N LYS A 18 2.18 4.55 7.12
CA LYS A 18 1.38 5.39 6.22
C LYS A 18 2.22 6.54 5.66
N LEU A 19 3.03 7.19 6.50
CA LEU A 19 3.97 8.22 6.06
C LEU A 19 4.93 7.70 4.97
N VAL A 20 5.50 6.51 5.17
CA VAL A 20 6.43 5.90 4.20
C VAL A 20 5.74 5.63 2.86
N ILE A 21 4.50 5.10 2.87
CA ILE A 21 3.73 4.83 1.65
C ILE A 21 3.46 6.14 0.89
N LEU A 22 3.01 7.18 1.59
CA LEU A 22 2.72 8.48 1.00
C LEU A 22 3.97 9.13 0.42
N ALA A 23 5.06 9.15 1.19
CA ALA A 23 6.34 9.72 0.76
C ALA A 23 6.90 8.97 -0.45
N SER A 24 6.76 7.64 -0.48
CA SER A 24 7.18 6.82 -1.63
C SER A 24 6.39 7.16 -2.88
N GLN A 25 5.06 7.24 -2.79
CA GLN A 25 4.21 7.61 -3.92
C GLN A 25 4.56 9.01 -4.43
N ARG A 26 4.68 10.00 -3.55
CA ARG A 26 5.00 11.37 -3.95
C ARG A 26 6.41 11.50 -4.54
N ALA A 27 7.40 10.82 -3.95
CA ALA A 27 8.74 10.79 -4.51
C ALA A 27 8.77 10.14 -5.90
N HIS A 28 7.91 9.15 -6.14
CA HIS A 28 7.75 8.55 -7.46
C HIS A 28 7.15 9.55 -8.46
N ASP A 29 6.15 10.32 -8.07
CA ASP A 29 5.55 11.35 -8.94
C ASP A 29 6.60 12.40 -9.33
N LEU A 30 7.41 12.85 -8.36
CA LEU A 30 8.52 13.78 -8.58
C LEU A 30 9.60 13.18 -9.50
N ASN A 31 9.94 11.90 -9.33
CA ASN A 31 10.85 11.19 -10.23
C ASN A 31 10.28 11.04 -11.65
N SER A 32 8.95 10.99 -11.77
CA SER A 32 8.25 10.91 -13.06
C SER A 32 8.11 12.27 -13.75
N GLY A 33 8.64 13.34 -13.14
CA GLY A 33 8.60 14.70 -13.69
C GLY A 33 7.48 15.59 -13.16
N ALA A 34 6.77 15.19 -12.10
CA ALA A 34 5.83 16.08 -11.44
C ALA A 34 6.55 17.30 -10.85
N SER A 35 5.90 18.46 -10.92
CA SER A 35 6.47 19.69 -10.38
C SER A 35 6.46 19.67 -8.84
N PRO A 36 7.59 19.97 -8.17
CA PRO A 36 7.62 20.16 -6.73
C PRO A 36 6.94 21.47 -6.35
N VAL A 37 6.09 21.44 -5.32
CA VAL A 37 5.44 22.61 -4.73
C VAL A 37 6.45 23.37 -3.87
N VAL A 38 7.33 22.65 -3.17
CA VAL A 38 8.37 23.23 -2.33
C VAL A 38 9.66 23.43 -3.13
N LYS A 39 10.16 24.66 -3.15
CA LYS A 39 11.44 25.01 -3.78
C LYS A 39 12.60 24.49 -2.93
N HIS A 40 13.07 23.27 -3.22
CA HIS A 40 14.31 22.72 -2.67
C HIS A 40 15.29 22.44 -3.82
N LYS A 41 16.18 23.41 -4.08
CA LYS A 41 17.00 23.48 -5.30
C LYS A 41 18.09 22.38 -5.42
N ASN A 42 18.31 21.56 -4.38
CA ASN A 42 19.32 20.50 -4.41
C ASN A 42 19.04 19.34 -3.43
N SER A 43 17.77 19.04 -3.16
CA SER A 43 17.39 17.91 -2.28
C SER A 43 16.92 16.73 -3.10
N LYS A 44 17.15 15.51 -2.59
CA LYS A 44 16.60 14.30 -3.19
C LYS A 44 15.08 14.37 -3.19
N ASN A 45 14.43 13.80 -4.20
CA ASN A 45 12.97 13.81 -4.32
C ASN A 45 12.25 13.19 -3.10
N THR A 46 12.88 12.22 -2.42
CA THR A 46 12.37 11.68 -1.15
C THR A 46 12.30 12.73 -0.04
N ILE A 47 13.30 13.60 0.06
CA ILE A 47 13.33 14.68 1.07
C ILE A 47 12.27 15.72 0.71
N ILE A 48 12.18 16.09 -0.58
CA ILE A 48 11.16 17.03 -1.06
C ILE A 48 9.76 16.51 -0.76
N ALA A 49 9.49 15.22 -1.03
CA ALA A 49 8.20 14.59 -0.73
C ALA A 49 7.86 14.64 0.77
N LEU A 50 8.82 14.31 1.64
CA LEU A 50 8.62 14.39 3.10
C LEU A 50 8.38 15.83 3.57
N THR A 51 9.11 16.80 3.03
CA THR A 51 8.90 18.24 3.33
C THR A 51 7.54 18.74 2.83
N GLU A 52 7.09 18.31 1.66
CA GLU A 52 5.76 18.65 1.13
C GLU A 52 4.63 18.08 2.00
N ILE A 53 4.81 16.86 2.53
CA ILE A 53 3.88 16.22 3.47
C ILE A 53 3.89 16.95 4.82
N ALA A 54 5.06 17.30 5.34
CA ALA A 54 5.21 18.03 6.60
C ALA A 54 4.59 19.44 6.54
N ASN A 55 4.72 20.12 5.39
CA ASN A 55 4.19 21.47 5.16
C ASN A 55 2.70 21.50 4.77
N GLU A 56 2.01 20.36 4.82
CA GLU A 56 0.59 20.23 4.48
C GLU A 56 0.20 20.72 3.06
N GLN A 57 1.15 20.73 2.13
CA GLN A 57 0.94 21.23 0.77
C GLN A 57 0.26 20.21 -0.16
N LEU A 58 -0.03 19.01 0.35
CA LEU A 58 -0.59 17.90 -0.40
C LEU A 58 -1.81 17.31 0.33
N ASP A 59 -2.80 16.90 -0.46
CA ASP A 59 -3.88 16.08 0.04
C ASP A 59 -3.40 14.63 0.25
N VAL A 60 -3.31 14.24 1.52
CA VAL A 60 -2.86 12.92 1.95
C VAL A 60 -3.82 11.82 1.49
N HIS A 61 -5.13 12.12 1.45
CA HIS A 61 -6.13 11.13 1.04
C HIS A 61 -6.03 10.83 -0.46
N LEU A 62 -5.93 11.87 -1.29
CA LEU A 62 -5.70 11.70 -2.72
C LEU A 62 -4.39 10.94 -2.99
N LEU A 63 -3.31 11.33 -2.33
CA LEU A 63 -2.00 10.68 -2.50
C LEU A 63 -2.02 9.20 -2.12
N PHE A 64 -2.75 8.85 -1.07
CA PHE A 64 -2.97 7.45 -0.68
C PHE A 64 -3.76 6.68 -1.74
N ASN A 65 -4.84 7.26 -2.27
CA ASN A 65 -5.63 6.63 -3.32
C ASN A 65 -4.82 6.40 -4.60
N LEU A 66 -3.95 7.34 -4.97
CA LEU A 66 -3.02 7.17 -6.09
C LEU A 66 -2.06 5.99 -5.86
N ALA A 67 -1.55 5.82 -4.64
CA ALA A 67 -0.70 4.69 -4.29
C ALA A 67 -1.46 3.35 -4.45
N VAL A 68 -2.70 3.29 -3.96
CA VAL A 68 -3.55 2.10 -4.11
C VAL A 68 -3.85 1.79 -5.58
N GLN A 69 -4.22 2.80 -6.38
CA GLN A 69 -4.48 2.64 -7.81
C GLN A 69 -3.23 2.15 -8.56
N ARG A 70 -2.06 2.65 -8.20
CA ARG A 70 -0.79 2.21 -8.77
C ARG A 70 -0.53 0.73 -8.47
N CYS A 71 -0.72 0.31 -7.21
CA CYS A 71 -0.57 -1.10 -6.83
C CYS A 71 -1.57 -1.99 -7.57
N ARG A 72 -2.83 -1.58 -7.66
CA ARG A 72 -3.87 -2.30 -8.41
C ARG A 72 -3.49 -2.48 -9.88
N LYS A 73 -3.07 -1.40 -10.56
CA LYS A 73 -2.62 -1.45 -11.96
C LYS A 73 -1.40 -2.33 -12.13
N TYR A 74 -0.48 -2.33 -11.17
CA TYR A 74 0.67 -3.24 -11.17
C TYR A 74 0.17 -4.68 -11.13
N MET A 75 -0.70 -5.04 -10.17
CA MET A 75 -1.28 -6.39 -10.07
C MET A 75 -2.02 -6.84 -11.34
N GLU A 76 -2.84 -5.96 -11.93
CA GLU A 76 -3.53 -6.24 -13.20
C GLU A 76 -2.55 -6.59 -14.32
N LYS A 77 -1.38 -5.94 -14.39
CA LYS A 77 -0.34 -6.29 -15.36
C LYS A 77 0.25 -7.69 -15.11
N PHE A 78 0.38 -8.13 -13.86
CA PHE A 78 0.85 -9.50 -13.57
C PHE A 78 -0.19 -10.55 -13.96
N ILE A 79 -1.48 -10.28 -13.72
CA ILE A 79 -2.55 -11.22 -14.04
C ILE A 79 -2.72 -11.37 -15.55
N ASN A 80 -2.63 -10.27 -16.31
CA ASN A 80 -2.81 -10.26 -17.76
C ASN A 80 -1.53 -10.55 -18.55
N SER A 81 -0.38 -10.71 -17.87
CA SER A 81 0.83 -11.19 -18.51
C SER A 81 0.71 -12.71 -18.60
N ASP A 82 0.29 -13.21 -19.75
CA ASP A 82 0.32 -14.64 -20.13
C ASP A 82 1.76 -15.20 -20.22
N ASP A 83 2.66 -14.78 -19.34
CA ASP A 83 3.91 -15.48 -19.09
C ASP A 83 3.59 -16.60 -18.10
N SER A 84 3.36 -17.79 -18.66
CA SER A 84 3.22 -19.03 -17.92
C SER A 84 4.40 -19.21 -16.96
N TYR A 85 4.18 -18.91 -15.68
CA TYR A 85 5.08 -19.38 -14.64
C TYR A 85 5.02 -20.91 -14.68
N VAL A 86 6.12 -21.53 -15.09
CA VAL A 86 6.31 -22.97 -14.93
C VAL A 86 6.35 -23.21 -13.42
N VAL A 87 5.21 -23.57 -12.85
CA VAL A 87 5.14 -24.11 -11.51
C VAL A 87 5.94 -25.40 -11.57
N HIS A 88 7.19 -25.38 -11.12
CA HIS A 88 7.88 -26.59 -10.72
C HIS A 88 7.08 -27.17 -9.55
N LYS A 89 6.08 -28.00 -9.89
CA LYS A 89 5.34 -28.82 -8.95
C LYS A 89 6.33 -29.87 -8.46
N SER A 90 7.21 -29.48 -7.54
CA SER A 90 7.95 -30.43 -6.71
C SER A 90 6.88 -31.29 -6.05
N LYS A 91 6.84 -32.56 -6.45
CA LYS A 91 5.81 -33.53 -6.04
C LYS A 91 5.89 -33.91 -4.55
N ASP A 92 6.77 -33.27 -3.79
CA ASP A 92 7.04 -33.64 -2.41
C ASP A 92 6.84 -32.41 -1.53
N ASN A 93 5.58 -32.11 -1.22
CA ASN A 93 5.12 -31.45 0.01
C ASN A 93 3.59 -31.31 -0.08
N ILE A 94 2.90 -32.36 0.35
CA ILE A 94 1.45 -32.38 0.56
C ILE A 94 1.09 -31.30 1.59
N ASP A 95 0.25 -30.36 1.17
CA ASP A 95 -0.34 -29.30 2.00
C ASP A 95 -1.12 -29.89 3.18
N ILE A 96 -0.55 -29.77 4.38
CA ILE A 96 -1.21 -30.06 5.67
C ILE A 96 -2.49 -29.22 5.87
N PHE A 97 -2.61 -28.08 5.18
CA PHE A 97 -3.75 -27.17 5.30
C PHE A 97 -4.95 -27.53 4.42
N GLN A 98 -4.77 -28.34 3.37
CA GLN A 98 -5.88 -28.72 2.48
C GLN A 98 -6.75 -29.84 3.06
N LYS A 99 -6.22 -30.60 4.02
CA LYS A 99 -6.94 -31.74 4.63
C LYS A 99 -8.06 -31.30 5.59
N ASN A 100 -7.98 -30.09 6.13
CA ASN A 100 -8.95 -29.58 7.11
C ASN A 100 -10.13 -28.80 6.49
N ALA A 101 -10.08 -28.50 5.19
CA ALA A 101 -11.14 -27.77 4.48
C ALA A 101 -12.10 -28.68 3.72
N ALA A 102 -11.80 -29.97 3.56
CA ALA A 102 -12.53 -30.89 2.69
C ALA A 102 -13.65 -31.70 3.39
N SER A 103 -13.93 -31.45 4.67
CA SER A 103 -15.08 -32.08 5.35
C SER A 103 -15.95 -31.01 6.00
N ASN A 104 -17.00 -30.62 5.28
CA ASN A 104 -18.19 -29.85 5.69
C ASN A 104 -18.33 -28.50 4.98
N PHE A 105 -18.82 -28.51 3.75
CA PHE A 105 -20.09 -27.85 3.40
C PHE A 105 -20.46 -28.19 1.94
N ASP A 106 -21.58 -28.91 1.79
CA ASP A 106 -22.20 -29.20 0.51
C ASP A 106 -22.87 -27.94 -0.09
N GLU A 107 -22.87 -27.90 -1.43
CA GLU A 107 -23.58 -27.08 -2.41
C GLU A 107 -24.59 -26.01 -1.95
N VAL A 108 -24.54 -24.84 -2.59
CA VAL A 108 -25.54 -24.35 -3.59
C VAL A 108 -25.31 -22.87 -3.91
N GLY A 109 -25.24 -22.55 -5.21
CA GLY A 109 -26.00 -21.40 -5.74
C GLY A 109 -25.27 -20.06 -5.94
N ALA A 110 -25.37 -19.56 -7.17
CA ALA A 110 -24.79 -18.32 -7.66
C ALA A 110 -25.47 -17.02 -7.18
N ASN A 111 -24.74 -15.92 -7.36
CA ASN A 111 -25.13 -14.50 -7.44
C ASN A 111 -25.34 -13.72 -6.12
N SER A 112 -24.42 -12.78 -5.84
CA SER A 112 -24.76 -11.36 -5.70
C SER A 112 -23.49 -10.53 -5.54
N LEU A 113 -23.41 -9.43 -6.30
CA LEU A 113 -22.58 -8.29 -5.98
C LEU A 113 -22.84 -7.88 -4.52
N ASN A 114 -21.78 -7.71 -3.73
CA ASN A 114 -21.83 -6.80 -2.60
C ASN A 114 -20.53 -5.99 -2.56
N VAL A 115 -20.70 -4.78 -3.09
CA VAL A 115 -19.96 -3.59 -2.69
C VAL A 115 -20.15 -3.46 -1.18
N GLU A 116 -19.16 -3.85 -0.39
CA GLU A 116 -18.83 -3.30 0.93
C GLU A 116 -17.51 -3.94 1.38
N ASN A 117 -16.38 -3.28 1.12
CA ASN A 117 -15.17 -3.48 1.90
C ASN A 117 -14.30 -2.21 1.82
N SER A 118 -14.89 -1.07 2.16
CA SER A 118 -14.17 0.19 2.40
C SER A 118 -13.60 0.30 3.82
N LYS A 119 -13.69 -0.74 4.66
CA LYS A 119 -13.35 -0.67 6.09
C LYS A 119 -12.01 -1.29 6.50
N PHE A 120 -11.21 -1.81 5.56
CA PHE A 120 -9.95 -2.48 5.92
C PHE A 120 -8.87 -1.51 6.44
N LEU A 121 -8.96 -0.22 6.09
CA LEU A 121 -7.92 0.78 6.41
C LEU A 121 -8.36 1.83 7.45
N ASP A 122 -9.64 1.85 7.84
CA ASP A 122 -10.16 2.74 8.89
C ASP A 122 -10.03 2.13 10.29
N GLY A 123 -9.65 0.87 10.40
CA GLY A 123 -9.44 0.18 11.66
C GLY A 123 -8.03 0.37 12.19
N ASP A 124 -7.80 1.43 12.96
CA ASP A 124 -6.55 1.74 13.68
C ASP A 124 -6.17 0.72 14.79
N ASN A 125 -6.67 -0.53 14.74
CA ASN A 125 -6.50 -1.54 15.79
C ASN A 125 -5.65 -2.75 15.39
N PHE A 126 -4.93 -2.72 14.26
CA PHE A 126 -4.10 -3.86 13.84
C PHE A 126 -2.97 -4.22 14.82
N PHE A 127 -2.59 -3.31 15.73
CA PHE A 127 -1.50 -3.50 16.69
C PHE A 127 -1.89 -3.40 18.18
N LEU A 128 -3.17 -3.32 18.53
CA LEU A 128 -3.57 -3.49 19.94
C LEU A 128 -3.72 -4.99 20.25
N THR A 129 -2.59 -5.70 20.32
CA THR A 129 -2.52 -6.86 21.20
C THR A 129 -2.56 -6.35 22.63
N GLN A 130 -3.56 -6.82 23.38
CA GLN A 130 -3.74 -6.49 24.78
C GLN A 130 -2.47 -6.77 25.57
N LYS A 131 -2.06 -5.78 26.37
CA LYS A 131 -1.02 -5.92 27.38
C LYS A 131 -1.69 -6.50 28.62
N GLU A 132 -1.40 -7.76 28.95
CA GLU A 132 -1.59 -8.28 30.30
C GLU A 132 -0.65 -7.57 31.29
#